data_AF-A0A1T4ZTY0-F1
#
_entry.id   AF-A0A1T4ZTY0-F1
#
_cell.length_a   1.000
_cell.length_b   1.000
_cell.length_c   1.000
_cell.angle_alpha   90.00
_cell.angle_beta   90.00
_cell.angle_gamma   90.00
#
_symmetry.space_group_name_H-M   'P 1'
#
loop_
_entity.id
_entity.type
_entity.pdbx_description
1 polymer ?
#
loop_
_entity_poly.entity_id
_entity_poly.type
_entity_poly.pdbx_seq_one_letter_code
_entity_poly.pdbx_strand_id
1 'polypeptide(L)'
;MNPHGTVAVRTGDCRGRLCGWVVWASPQAIQDARDGGVDHLVGTELLEDYSTDGADRWSGSVYVPDMGRRFSSTITLPAPGELRIRGCLIGGLFCKSQTWQRIEKVPNA
;
A
#
# COMPACT_ATOMS: atom_id res chain seq x y z
N MET A 1 -3.97 -6.11 -4.99
CA MET A 1 -3.09 -7.18 -4.49
C MET A 1 -1.65 -6.80 -4.74
N ASN A 2 -0.79 -6.97 -3.74
CA ASN A 2 0.65 -6.73 -3.89
C ASN A 2 1.28 -7.74 -4.88
N PRO A 3 2.47 -7.47 -5.43
CA PRO A 3 3.13 -8.35 -6.41
C PRO A 3 3.37 -9.78 -5.93
N HIS A 4 3.48 -9.99 -4.62
CA HIS A 4 3.73 -11.29 -4.02
C HIS A 4 2.45 -12.10 -3.75
N GLY A 5 1.27 -11.54 -3.98
CA GLY A 5 0.00 -12.23 -3.73
C GLY A 5 -0.32 -12.45 -2.24
N THR A 6 0.35 -11.74 -1.34
CA THR A 6 0.27 -11.95 0.12
C THR A 6 -0.58 -10.91 0.84
N VAL A 7 -0.88 -9.77 0.21
CA VAL A 7 -1.64 -8.67 0.81
C VAL A 7 -2.62 -8.09 -0.20
N ALA A 8 -3.88 -7.93 0.20
CA ALA A 8 -4.88 -7.17 -0.52
C ALA A 8 -5.23 -5.89 0.23
N VAL A 9 -5.19 -4.76 -0.49
CA VAL A 9 -5.57 -3.44 0.00
C VAL A 9 -6.81 -2.98 -0.74
N ARG A 10 -7.77 -2.41 -0.01
CA ARG A 10 -8.89 -1.67 -0.57
C ARG A 10 -8.58 -0.18 -0.45
N THR A 11 -8.54 0.51 -1.59
CA THR A 11 -8.43 1.97 -1.63
C THR A 11 -9.78 2.64 -1.44
N GLY A 12 -9.79 3.88 -0.96
CA GLY A 12 -10.99 4.68 -0.80
C GLY A 12 -10.70 6.14 -0.47
N ASP A 13 -11.74 6.97 -0.51
CA ASP A 13 -11.66 8.34 -0.02
C ASP A 13 -11.54 8.36 1.51
N CYS A 14 -10.66 9.23 2.01
CA CYS A 14 -10.46 9.54 3.41
C CYS A 14 -10.33 11.06 3.56
N ARG A 15 -11.46 11.77 3.68
CA ARG A 15 -11.49 13.23 3.86
C ARG A 15 -10.90 13.99 2.65
N GLY A 16 -11.25 13.57 1.43
CA GLY A 16 -10.74 14.18 0.20
C GLY A 16 -9.30 13.78 -0.16
N ARG A 17 -8.77 12.74 0.49
CA ARG A 17 -7.49 12.09 0.17
C ARG A 17 -7.75 10.66 -0.28
N LEU A 18 -6.78 10.07 -0.98
CA LEU A 18 -6.77 8.64 -1.24
C LEU A 18 -6.07 7.93 -0.08
N CYS A 19 -6.74 6.95 0.50
CA CYS A 19 -6.16 6.03 1.47
C CYS A 19 -6.35 4.58 1.04
N GLY A 20 -5.70 3.66 1.76
CA GLY A 20 -5.80 2.24 1.49
C GLY A 20 -5.56 1.39 2.73
N TRP A 21 -6.48 0.47 2.99
CA TRP A 21 -6.48 -0.41 4.17
C TRP A 21 -6.32 -1.87 3.76
N VAL A 22 -5.56 -2.63 4.55
CA VAL A 22 -5.47 -4.08 4.37
C VAL A 22 -6.83 -4.70 4.62
N VAL A 23 -7.36 -5.40 3.62
CA VAL A 23 -8.62 -6.15 3.72
C VAL A 23 -8.42 -7.66 3.79
N TRP A 24 -7.21 -8.12 3.42
CA TRP A 24 -6.81 -9.51 3.54
C TRP A 24 -5.28 -9.60 3.54
N ALA A 25 -4.74 -10.57 4.28
CA ALA A 25 -3.34 -10.91 4.28
C ALA A 25 -3.15 -12.43 4.44
N SER A 26 -2.08 -12.97 3.84
CA SER A 26 -1.70 -14.36 4.03
C SER A 26 -1.16 -14.61 5.46
N PRO A 27 -1.15 -15.86 5.95
CA PRO A 27 -0.55 -16.19 7.25
C PRO A 27 0.90 -15.72 7.39
N GLN A 28 1.68 -15.84 6.31
CA GLN A 28 3.06 -15.36 6.27
C GLN A 28 3.13 -13.84 6.47
N ALA A 29 2.35 -13.06 5.72
CA ALA A 29 2.36 -11.60 5.86
C ALA A 29 1.90 -11.15 7.26
N ILE A 30 0.96 -11.87 7.88
CA ILE A 30 0.55 -11.61 9.27
C ILE A 30 1.71 -11.85 10.23
N GLN A 31 2.49 -12.93 10.04
CA GLN A 31 3.65 -13.21 10.88
C GLN A 31 4.76 -12.17 10.69
N ASP A 32 5.10 -11.83 9.45
CA ASP A 32 6.12 -10.82 9.13
C ASP A 32 5.77 -9.45 9.76
N ALA A 33 4.49 -9.07 9.71
CA ALA A 33 3.99 -7.86 10.35
C ALA A 33 4.11 -7.92 11.89
N ARG A 34 3.81 -9.08 12.52
CA ARG A 34 3.98 -9.27 13.97
C ARG A 34 5.43 -9.19 14.39
N ASP A 35 6.35 -9.77 13.62
CA ASP A 35 7.79 -9.67 13.86
C ASP A 35 8.28 -8.21 13.76
N GLY A 36 7.61 -7.40 12.91
CA GLY A 36 7.76 -5.95 12.82
C GLY A 36 7.04 -5.12 13.90
N GLY A 37 6.35 -5.78 14.84
CA GLY A 37 5.63 -5.14 15.95
C GLY A 37 4.19 -4.71 15.65
N VAL A 38 3.58 -5.24 14.58
CA VAL A 38 2.19 -4.94 14.16
C VAL A 38 1.28 -6.14 14.46
N ASP A 39 0.52 -6.06 15.55
CA ASP A 39 -0.34 -7.16 16.00
C ASP A 39 -1.56 -7.44 15.10
N HIS A 40 -2.05 -6.41 14.41
CA HIS A 40 -3.27 -6.46 13.61
C HIS A 40 -3.04 -5.90 12.20
N LEU A 41 -2.49 -6.73 11.32
CA LEU A 41 -2.22 -6.32 9.94
C LEU A 41 -3.51 -6.01 9.16
N VAL A 42 -4.55 -6.84 9.27
CA VAL A 42 -5.85 -6.57 8.64
C VAL A 42 -6.52 -5.37 9.30
N GLY A 43 -6.97 -4.40 8.50
CA GLY A 43 -7.49 -3.11 8.96
C GLY A 43 -6.44 -2.02 9.05
N THR A 44 -5.13 -2.36 9.04
CA THR A 44 -4.06 -1.37 9.02
C THR A 44 -4.12 -0.53 7.74
N GLU A 45 -3.96 0.78 7.89
CA GLU A 45 -3.81 1.71 6.78
C GLU A 45 -2.38 1.64 6.23
N LEU A 46 -2.22 1.18 4.99
CA LEU A 46 -0.94 1.12 4.31
C LEU A 46 -0.69 2.34 3.44
N LEU A 47 -1.74 2.89 2.83
CA LEU A 47 -1.65 4.05 1.96
C LEU A 47 -2.29 5.23 2.69
N GLU A 48 -1.49 6.22 3.05
CA GLU A 48 -1.86 7.30 3.96
C GLU A 48 -1.79 8.67 3.24
N ASP A 49 -2.86 9.46 3.34
CA ASP A 49 -2.95 10.89 3.00
C ASP A 49 -2.56 11.30 1.55
N TYR A 50 -2.84 10.46 0.56
CA TYR A 50 -2.46 10.75 -0.82
C TYR A 50 -3.29 11.90 -1.43
N SER A 51 -2.64 13.01 -1.78
CA SER A 51 -3.22 14.07 -2.63
C SER A 51 -2.90 13.84 -4.10
N THR A 52 -3.88 14.07 -4.96
CA THR A 52 -3.69 14.13 -6.41
C THR A 52 -3.22 15.52 -6.86
N ASP A 53 -2.40 15.56 -7.90
CA ASP A 53 -2.06 16.78 -8.64
C ASP A 53 -2.89 16.94 -9.94
N GLY A 54 -3.86 16.05 -10.18
CA GLY A 54 -4.74 16.06 -11.35
C GLY A 54 -4.21 15.29 -12.57
N ALA A 55 -3.03 14.67 -12.51
CA ALA A 55 -2.41 13.96 -13.63
C ALA A 55 -2.30 12.43 -13.41
N ASP A 56 -3.34 11.79 -12.86
CA ASP A 56 -3.35 10.37 -12.47
C ASP A 56 -2.15 9.97 -11.59
N ARG A 57 -1.70 10.94 -10.80
CA ARG A 57 -0.61 10.83 -9.86
C ARG A 57 -1.09 11.30 -8.50
N TRP A 58 -0.65 10.59 -7.48
CA TRP A 58 -0.84 10.98 -6.10
C TRP A 58 0.48 10.95 -5.33
N SER A 59 0.61 11.85 -4.36
CA SER A 59 1.74 11.89 -3.43
C SER A 59 1.23 11.80 -1.99
N GLY A 60 1.85 10.94 -1.19
CA GLY A 60 1.46 10.65 0.18
C GLY A 60 2.52 9.80 0.88
N SER A 61 2.11 9.00 1.86
CA SER A 61 3.00 8.10 2.60
C SER A 61 2.53 6.66 2.51
N VAL A 62 3.49 5.74 2.45
CA VAL A 62 3.23 4.30 2.56
C VAL A 62 3.78 3.78 3.88
N TYR A 63 2.95 3.10 4.65
CA TYR A 63 3.37 2.36 5.84
C TYR A 63 3.81 0.95 5.44
N VAL A 64 4.95 0.50 5.98
CA VAL A 64 5.53 -0.83 5.77
C VAL A 64 5.54 -1.56 7.13
N PRO A 65 4.55 -2.45 7.38
CA PRO A 65 4.36 -3.13 8.66
C PRO A 65 5.59 -3.91 9.13
N ASP A 66 6.21 -4.69 8.24
CA ASP A 66 7.39 -5.51 8.53
C ASP A 66 8.60 -4.68 9.02
N MET A 67 8.57 -3.37 8.76
CA MET A 67 9.61 -2.42 9.19
C MET A 67 9.13 -1.45 10.28
N GLY A 68 7.84 -1.45 10.63
CA GLY A 68 7.23 -0.46 11.51
C GLY A 68 7.42 0.99 11.06
N ARG A 69 7.61 1.25 9.76
CA ARG A 69 8.07 2.55 9.23
C ARG A 69 7.22 3.08 8.09
N ARG A 70 7.22 4.41 7.96
CA ARG A 70 6.55 5.15 6.88
C ARG A 70 7.57 5.74 5.91
N PHE A 71 7.23 5.74 4.63
CA PHE A 71 8.05 6.30 3.58
C PHE A 71 7.24 7.23 2.69
N SER A 72 7.84 8.36 2.31
CA SER A 72 7.27 9.20 1.27
C SER A 72 7.14 8.39 -0.01
N SER A 73 5.99 8.51 -0.67
CA SER A 73 5.71 7.72 -1.86
C SER A 73 4.75 8.39 -2.83
N THR A 74 4.78 7.89 -4.06
CA THR A 74 3.88 8.29 -5.12
C THR A 74 3.09 7.11 -5.66
N ILE A 75 1.84 7.34 -6.00
CA ILE A 75 0.98 6.38 -6.73
C ILE A 75 0.76 6.88 -8.15
N THR A 76 0.83 5.97 -9.12
CA THR A 76 0.38 6.19 -10.50
C THR A 76 -0.45 5.01 -10.99
N LEU A 77 -1.27 5.22 -12.02
CA LEU A 77 -2.08 4.19 -12.67
C LEU A 77 -1.53 3.92 -14.09
N PRO A 78 -0.53 3.05 -14.26
CA PRO A 78 0.13 2.86 -15.55
C PRO A 78 -0.76 2.20 -16.62
N ALA A 79 -1.75 1.42 -16.20
CA ALA A 79 -2.71 0.74 -17.06
C ALA A 79 -4.02 0.47 -16.30
N PRO A 80 -5.14 0.20 -16.99
CA PRO A 80 -6.39 -0.18 -16.34
C PRO A 80 -6.18 -1.39 -15.41
N GLY A 81 -6.52 -1.21 -14.13
CA GLY A 81 -6.36 -2.27 -13.12
C GLY A 81 -4.98 -2.34 -12.47
N GLU A 82 -4.00 -1.57 -12.92
CA GLU A 82 -2.67 -1.51 -12.30
C GLU A 82 -2.51 -0.26 -11.42
N LEU A 83 -1.89 -0.45 -10.26
CA LEU A 83 -1.53 0.63 -9.35
C LEU A 83 -0.04 0.52 -9.01
N ARG A 84 0.75 1.49 -9.46
CA ARG A 84 2.19 1.55 -9.17
C ARG A 84 2.44 2.40 -7.95
N ILE A 85 3.02 1.82 -6.90
CA ILE A 85 3.52 2.54 -5.72
C ILE A 85 5.02 2.67 -5.85
N ARG A 86 5.56 3.86 -5.62
CA ARG A 86 7.01 4.11 -5.53
C ARG A 86 7.30 4.81 -4.22
N GLY A 87 8.01 4.14 -3.30
CA GLY A 87 8.51 4.72 -2.06
C GLY A 87 10.00 5.00 -2.15
N CYS A 88 10.46 6.10 -1.58
CA CYS A 88 11.89 6.42 -1.46
C CYS A 88 12.28 6.56 0.01
N LEU A 89 13.50 6.17 0.35
CA LEU A 89 14.04 6.42 1.69
C LEU A 89 14.34 7.92 1.88
N ILE A 90 14.62 8.32 3.13
CA ILE A 90 14.94 9.70 3.53
C ILE A 90 16.03 10.26 2.60
N GLY A 91 15.76 11.42 1.99
CA GLY A 91 16.66 12.08 1.04
C GLY A 91 16.48 11.68 -0.43
N GLY A 92 15.47 10.88 -0.78
CA GLY A 92 15.16 10.52 -2.18
C GLY A 92 16.10 9.48 -2.80
N LEU A 93 17.06 8.97 -2.01
CA LEU A 93 17.99 7.92 -2.39
C LEU A 93 17.33 6.54 -2.12
N PHE A 94 17.61 5.55 -2.97
CA PHE A 94 17.08 4.18 -2.86
C PHE A 94 15.55 4.04 -2.92
N CYS A 95 14.97 4.39 -4.06
CA CYS A 95 13.55 4.19 -4.30
C CYS A 95 13.23 2.74 -4.70
N LYS A 96 12.26 2.13 -4.04
CA LYS A 96 11.66 0.86 -4.45
C LYS A 96 10.28 1.12 -5.04
N SER A 97 9.87 0.26 -5.96
CA SER A 97 8.57 0.42 -6.58
C SER A 97 7.93 -0.92 -6.91
N GLN A 98 6.62 -0.99 -6.67
CA GLN A 98 5.79 -2.18 -6.79
C GLN A 98 4.55 -1.88 -7.62
N THR A 99 4.16 -2.81 -8.50
CA THR A 99 2.93 -2.72 -9.29
C THR A 99 1.92 -3.68 -8.72
N TRP A 100 0.85 -3.12 -8.18
CA TRP A 100 -0.24 -3.84 -7.55
C TRP A 100 -1.34 -4.05 -8.57
N GLN A 101 -1.93 -5.24 -8.55
CA GLN A 101 -3.00 -5.62 -9.47
C GLN A 101 -4.35 -5.50 -8.78
N ARG A 102 -5.34 -4.92 -9.47
CA ARG A 102 -6.74 -4.94 -9.05
C ARG A 102 -7.23 -6.39 -9.07
N ILE A 103 -7.97 -6.76 -8.04
CA ILE A 103 -8.61 -8.08 -7.92
C ILE A 103 -10.11 -7.88 -7.79
N GLU A 104 -10.89 -8.82 -8.33
CA GLU A 104 -12.35 -8.79 -8.22
C GLU A 104 -12.85 -9.36 -6.88
N LYS A 105 -12.11 -10.30 -6.30
CA LYS A 105 -12.42 -10.97 -5.04
C LYS A 105 -11.18 -11.09 -4.16
N VAL A 106 -11.32 -10.90 -2.85
CA VAL A 106 -10.26 -11.19 -1.89
C VAL A 106 -10.20 -12.72 -1.63
N PRO A 107 -9.03 -13.31 -1.39
CA PRO A 107 -8.93 -14.74 -1.12
C PRO A 107 -9.70 -15.12 0.16
N ASN A 108 -10.40 -16.26 0.13
CA ASN A 108 -11.18 -16.81 1.25
C ASN A 108 -12.20 -15.82 1.87
N ALA A 109 -12.79 -14.94 1.05
CA ALA A 109 -13.95 -14.12 1.42
C ALA A 109 -15.21 -14.97 1.67
#